data_AF-H5XWT9-F1
#
_entry.id   AF-H5XWT9-F1
#
_cell.length_a   1.000
_cell.length_b   1.000
_cell.length_c   1.000
_cell.angle_alpha   90.00
_cell.angle_beta   90.00
_cell.angle_gamma   90.00
#
_symmetry.space_group_name_H-M   'P 1'
#
loop_
_entity.id
_entity.type
_entity.pdbx_description
1 polymer ?
#
loop_
_entity_poly.entity_id
_entity_poly.type
_entity_poly.pdbx_seq_one_letter_code
_entity_poly.pdbx_strand_id
1 'polypeptide(L)'
;MPKKLNSVQIRVRSICRREFERDVYRPGVISLSRLVWGSLGSCLVLAAISLLSKAAGIAVLFPPLAATCFINSSCVYLRVARPKPVIVGHFVSSIGGLAGVWTGELLAGDTDFVIPLKLSLTLLYAAVLMQVFDADHPPAAATAVIPAVLPLPMPAWLFPLYMAWGATLTVLFALVWNRIWLEFPAKDDDHRVKYAGLYMTRAQVWGMALCLLSMVLMSCKHIVPALYFLGLGGMTLGVLLLGTHHFVEALITRKAGNH
;
A
#
# COMPACT_ATOMS: atom_id res chain seq x y z
N MET A 1 30.13 24.57 14.53
CA MET A 1 30.49 23.56 13.51
C MET A 1 29.42 22.48 13.47
N PRO A 2 28.69 22.29 12.36
CA PRO A 2 27.73 21.21 12.24
C PRO A 2 28.49 19.88 12.19
N LYS A 3 28.19 18.95 13.12
CA LYS A 3 28.74 17.59 13.12
C LYS A 3 28.40 16.92 11.78
N LYS A 4 29.42 16.46 11.04
CA LYS A 4 29.26 15.59 9.86
C LYS A 4 28.35 14.41 10.21
N LEU A 5 27.14 14.38 9.65
CA LEU A 5 26.14 13.31 9.78
C LEU A 5 26.46 12.14 8.82
N ASN A 6 27.72 11.67 8.79
CA ASN A 6 28.17 10.63 7.87
C ASN A 6 28.65 9.36 8.59
N SER A 7 27.93 8.89 9.61
CA SER A 7 28.17 7.55 10.15
C SER A 7 26.86 6.80 10.29
N VAL A 8 26.81 5.62 9.67
CA VAL A 8 25.83 4.59 10.02
C VAL A 8 26.00 4.30 11.51
N GLN A 9 24.94 4.44 12.29
CA GLN A 9 24.97 4.22 13.73
C GLN A 9 24.57 2.78 14.04
N ILE A 10 25.39 2.04 14.77
CA ILE A 10 25.07 0.69 15.23
C ILE A 10 24.62 0.76 16.69
N ARG A 11 23.44 0.19 17.00
CA ARG A 11 22.85 0.18 18.34
C ARG A 11 22.42 -1.25 18.72
N VAL A 12 23.20 -1.87 19.60
CA VAL A 12 22.92 -3.22 20.13
C VAL A 12 22.34 -3.10 21.54
N ARG A 13 21.17 -2.48 21.65
CA ARG A 13 20.42 -2.39 22.91
C ARG A 13 19.27 -3.39 22.89
N SER A 14 18.89 -3.88 24.08
CA SER A 14 17.69 -4.71 24.23
C SER A 14 16.46 -3.98 23.72
N ILE A 15 15.47 -4.74 23.24
CA ILE A 15 14.20 -4.23 22.76
C ILE A 15 13.51 -3.46 23.90
N CYS A 16 13.36 -2.15 23.70
CA CYS A 16 12.66 -1.25 24.62
C CYS A 16 12.03 -0.09 23.85
N ARG A 17 11.09 0.62 24.47
CA ARG A 17 10.29 1.67 23.83
C ARG A 17 11.14 2.76 23.14
N ARG A 18 12.29 3.12 23.71
CA ARG A 18 13.21 4.12 23.16
C ARG A 18 13.78 3.72 21.79
N GLU A 19 14.03 2.43 21.56
CA GLU A 19 14.61 1.94 20.30
C GLU A 19 13.61 1.96 19.13
N PHE A 20 12.33 2.25 19.41
CA PHE A 20 11.27 2.41 18.42
C PHE A 20 10.98 3.89 18.11
N GLU A 21 11.60 4.85 18.79
CA GLU A 21 11.39 6.27 18.49
C GLU A 21 11.93 6.65 17.11
N ARG A 22 11.33 7.65 16.46
CA ARG A 22 11.58 8.03 15.05
C ARG A 22 13.04 8.37 14.74
N ASP A 23 13.79 8.90 15.70
CA ASP A 23 15.21 9.24 15.55
C ASP A 23 16.12 8.00 15.57
N VAL A 24 15.63 6.88 16.11
CA VAL A 24 16.35 5.60 16.19
C VAL A 24 15.84 4.60 15.14
N TYR A 25 14.52 4.44 15.00
CA TYR A 25 13.89 3.51 14.06
C TYR A 25 13.79 4.11 12.66
N ARG A 26 14.95 4.37 12.03
CA ARG A 26 15.05 4.99 10.71
C ARG A 26 16.22 4.43 9.89
N PRO A 27 16.21 4.58 8.55
CA PRO A 27 17.38 4.34 7.72
C PRO A 27 18.62 5.10 8.24
N GLY A 28 19.80 4.49 8.14
CA GLY A 28 21.05 5.04 8.68
C GLY A 28 21.36 4.65 10.13
N VAL A 29 20.40 4.05 10.85
CA VAL A 29 20.62 3.44 12.17
C VAL A 29 20.34 1.93 12.07
N ILE A 30 21.36 1.13 12.36
CA ILE A 30 21.29 -0.33 12.50
C ILE A 30 21.01 -0.62 13.98
N SER A 31 19.74 -0.72 14.36
CA SER A 31 19.33 -1.09 15.72
C SER A 31 18.88 -2.55 15.79
N LEU A 32 19.20 -3.22 16.91
CA LEU A 32 18.76 -4.60 17.16
C LEU A 32 17.22 -4.71 17.11
N SER A 33 16.51 -3.74 17.68
CA SER A 33 15.04 -3.69 17.63
C SER A 33 14.51 -3.64 16.20
N ARG A 34 15.10 -2.85 15.30
CA ARG A 34 14.65 -2.78 13.90
C ARG A 34 14.99 -4.04 13.12
N LEU A 35 16.17 -4.62 13.36
CA LEU A 35 16.57 -5.90 12.76
C LEU A 35 15.61 -7.01 13.17
N VAL A 36 15.34 -7.18 14.47
CA VAL A 36 14.47 -8.26 14.95
C VAL A 36 13.01 -7.96 14.63
N TRP A 37 12.48 -6.82 15.05
CA TRP A 37 11.07 -6.49 14.92
C TRP A 37 10.64 -6.24 13.47
N GLY A 38 11.46 -5.52 12.71
CA GLY A 38 11.18 -5.21 11.31
C GLY A 38 11.25 -6.45 10.43
N SER A 39 12.30 -7.28 10.57
CA SER A 39 12.43 -8.51 9.79
C SER A 39 11.40 -9.57 10.18
N LEU A 40 11.14 -9.78 11.49
CA LEU A 40 10.08 -10.70 11.93
C LEU A 40 8.71 -10.24 11.45
N GLY A 41 8.38 -8.95 11.59
CA GLY A 41 7.13 -8.39 11.11
C GLY A 41 6.92 -8.66 9.62
N SER A 42 7.96 -8.40 8.80
CA SER A 42 7.94 -8.62 7.35
C SER A 42 7.70 -10.08 6.98
N CYS A 43 8.33 -11.01 7.72
CA CYS A 43 8.16 -12.45 7.54
C CYS A 43 6.74 -12.88 7.89
N LEU A 44 6.25 -12.49 9.07
CA LEU A 44 4.94 -12.88 9.59
C LEU A 44 3.80 -12.37 8.71
N VAL A 45 3.86 -11.12 8.24
CA VAL A 45 2.82 -10.58 7.36
C VAL A 45 2.80 -11.27 6.00
N LEU A 46 3.97 -11.58 5.43
CA LEU A 46 4.03 -12.29 4.14
C LEU A 46 3.52 -13.73 4.29
N ALA A 47 3.83 -14.39 5.40
CA ALA A 47 3.26 -15.69 5.74
C ALA A 47 1.73 -15.62 5.88
N ALA A 48 1.21 -14.61 6.58
CA ALA A 48 -0.23 -14.40 6.73
C ALA A 48 -0.92 -14.16 5.38
N ILE A 49 -0.34 -13.31 4.52
CA ILE A 49 -0.84 -13.06 3.16
C ILE A 49 -0.84 -14.36 2.36
N SER A 50 0.24 -15.14 2.39
CA SER A 50 0.33 -16.41 1.66
C SER A 50 -0.75 -17.40 2.08
N LEU A 51 -0.93 -17.60 3.40
CA LEU A 51 -1.93 -18.51 3.95
C LEU A 51 -3.35 -18.05 3.62
N LEU A 52 -3.67 -16.77 3.84
CA LEU A 52 -5.01 -16.22 3.58
C LEU A 52 -5.32 -16.14 2.09
N SER A 53 -4.35 -15.79 1.25
CA SER A 53 -4.46 -15.79 -0.21
C SER A 53 -4.84 -17.18 -0.73
N LYS A 54 -4.14 -18.21 -0.23
CA LYS A 54 -4.45 -19.61 -0.55
C LYS A 54 -5.83 -20.04 -0.06
N ALA A 55 -6.17 -19.71 1.19
CA ALA A 55 -7.46 -20.09 1.79
C ALA A 55 -8.67 -19.40 1.12
N ALA A 56 -8.53 -18.13 0.74
CA ALA A 56 -9.59 -17.35 0.11
C ALA A 56 -9.69 -17.53 -1.42
N GLY A 57 -8.69 -18.16 -2.05
CA GLY A 57 -8.60 -18.25 -3.51
C GLY A 57 -8.47 -16.86 -4.17
N ILE A 58 -7.73 -15.95 -3.52
CA ILE A 58 -7.46 -14.59 -3.97
C ILE A 58 -5.95 -14.46 -4.20
N ALA A 59 -5.50 -14.63 -5.44
CA ALA A 59 -4.08 -14.66 -5.76
C ALA A 59 -3.46 -13.26 -5.71
N VAL A 60 -2.59 -13.00 -4.72
CA VAL A 60 -1.96 -11.68 -4.52
C VAL A 60 -0.47 -11.77 -4.23
N LEU A 61 0.09 -12.98 -4.22
CA LEU A 61 1.47 -13.24 -3.82
C LEU A 61 2.44 -12.85 -4.95
N PHE A 62 2.60 -11.56 -5.17
CA PHE A 62 3.57 -10.99 -6.11
C PHE A 62 4.70 -10.29 -5.34
N PRO A 63 5.93 -10.21 -5.91
CA PRO A 63 7.08 -9.57 -5.26
C PRO A 63 6.82 -8.15 -4.68
N PRO A 64 6.00 -7.28 -5.32
CA PRO A 64 5.64 -5.97 -4.76
C PRO A 64 5.00 -6.01 -3.36
N LEU A 65 4.23 -7.04 -3.02
CA LEU A 65 3.68 -7.15 -1.67
C LEU A 65 4.77 -7.47 -0.66
N ALA A 66 5.77 -8.30 -0.99
CA ALA A 66 6.90 -8.54 -0.09
C ALA A 66 7.67 -7.26 0.24
N ALA A 67 7.90 -6.39 -0.75
CA ALA A 67 8.50 -5.07 -0.52
C ALA A 67 7.60 -4.16 0.33
N THR A 68 6.27 -4.25 0.18
CA THR A 68 5.30 -3.55 1.03
C THR A 68 5.35 -4.04 2.47
N CYS A 69 5.43 -5.35 2.68
CA CYS A 69 5.58 -5.98 3.99
C CYS A 69 6.82 -5.45 4.72
N PHE A 70 7.93 -5.31 3.99
CA PHE A 70 9.16 -4.71 4.50
C PHE A 70 8.96 -3.25 4.93
N ILE A 71 8.39 -2.41 4.06
CA ILE A 71 8.16 -0.99 4.36
C ILE A 71 7.24 -0.85 5.59
N ASN A 72 6.13 -1.58 5.63
CA ASN A 72 5.13 -1.49 6.69
C ASN A 72 5.60 -2.06 8.03
N SER A 73 6.69 -2.84 8.07
CA SER A 73 7.26 -3.37 9.31
C SER A 73 8.54 -2.65 9.73
N SER A 74 9.36 -2.21 8.77
CA SER A 74 10.74 -1.72 9.00
C SER A 74 10.92 -0.23 8.75
N CYS A 75 9.97 0.42 8.07
CA CYS A 75 10.06 1.83 7.65
C CYS A 75 8.75 2.58 7.96
N VAL A 76 8.16 2.31 9.13
CA VAL A 76 6.81 2.73 9.53
C VAL A 76 6.57 4.24 9.56
N TYR A 77 7.64 5.02 9.68
CA TYR A 77 7.60 6.48 9.74
C TYR A 77 7.64 7.15 8.36
N LEU A 78 7.82 6.38 7.29
CA LEU A 78 7.76 6.93 5.94
C LEU A 78 6.31 7.17 5.54
N ARG A 79 6.07 8.27 4.83
CA ARG A 79 4.76 8.59 4.23
C ARG A 79 4.21 7.43 3.40
N VAL A 80 5.09 6.76 2.64
CA VAL A 80 4.75 5.63 1.77
C VAL A 80 4.27 4.38 2.53
N ALA A 81 4.56 4.27 3.84
CA ALA A 81 4.08 3.15 4.66
C ALA A 81 2.62 3.33 5.12
N ARG A 82 2.02 4.50 4.91
CA ARG A 82 0.68 4.81 5.42
C ARG A 82 -0.41 4.06 4.65
N PRO A 83 -1.62 3.88 5.24
CA PRO A 83 -2.70 3.12 4.63
C PRO A 83 -3.10 3.56 3.22
N LYS A 84 -3.21 4.87 2.98
CA LYS A 84 -3.59 5.41 1.67
C LYS A 84 -2.57 5.05 0.58
N PRO A 85 -1.27 5.42 0.68
CA PRO A 85 -0.28 5.00 -0.31
C PRO A 85 -0.22 3.50 -0.56
N VAL A 86 -0.31 2.69 0.50
CA VAL A 86 -0.26 1.23 0.37
C VAL A 86 -1.47 0.70 -0.41
N ILE A 87 -2.70 1.01 0.03
CA ILE A 87 -3.91 0.44 -0.57
C ILE A 87 -4.21 1.09 -1.93
N VAL A 88 -4.26 2.42 -1.99
CA VAL A 88 -4.60 3.16 -3.20
C VAL A 88 -3.48 3.03 -4.22
N GLY A 89 -2.21 3.10 -3.81
CA GLY A 89 -1.07 2.98 -4.72
C GLY A 89 -1.11 1.65 -5.48
N HIS A 90 -1.23 0.52 -4.78
CA HIS A 90 -1.35 -0.80 -5.42
C HIS A 90 -2.55 -0.90 -6.36
N PHE A 91 -3.70 -0.34 -5.97
CA PHE A 91 -4.90 -0.34 -6.80
C PHE A 91 -4.72 0.48 -8.09
N VAL A 92 -4.30 1.74 -7.98
CA VAL A 92 -4.18 2.63 -9.15
C VAL A 92 -3.01 2.24 -10.04
N SER A 93 -1.91 1.72 -9.48
CA SER A 93 -0.82 1.16 -10.26
C SER A 93 -1.25 -0.09 -11.02
N SER A 94 -2.13 -0.93 -10.46
CA SER A 94 -2.68 -2.08 -11.20
C SER A 94 -3.52 -1.62 -12.40
N ILE A 95 -4.32 -0.56 -12.24
CA ILE A 95 -5.06 0.06 -13.36
C ILE A 95 -4.09 0.60 -14.41
N GLY A 96 -3.06 1.34 -13.99
CA GLY A 96 -2.02 1.87 -14.87
C GLY A 96 -1.28 0.75 -15.62
N GLY A 97 -1.03 -0.37 -14.96
CA GLY A 97 -0.42 -1.56 -15.55
C GLY A 97 -1.25 -2.17 -16.68
N LEU A 98 -2.53 -2.43 -16.42
CA LEU A 98 -3.44 -2.96 -17.44
C LEU A 98 -3.61 -2.00 -18.62
N ALA A 99 -3.75 -0.70 -18.34
CA ALA A 99 -3.83 0.32 -19.36
C ALA A 99 -2.55 0.39 -20.19
N GLY A 100 -1.38 0.30 -19.56
CA GLY A 100 -0.07 0.35 -20.24
C GLY A 100 0.21 -0.89 -21.10
N VAL A 101 -0.27 -2.07 -20.67
CA VAL A 101 -0.24 -3.28 -21.51
C VAL A 101 -1.11 -3.08 -22.74
N TRP A 102 -2.36 -2.64 -22.56
CA TRP A 102 -3.28 -2.41 -23.66
C TRP A 102 -2.77 -1.36 -24.65
N THR A 103 -2.27 -0.22 -24.19
CA THR A 103 -1.70 0.81 -25.07
C THR A 103 -0.40 0.35 -25.71
N GLY A 104 0.45 -0.39 -25.01
CA GLY A 104 1.66 -0.96 -25.57
C GLY A 104 1.38 -1.94 -26.71
N GLU A 105 0.40 -2.83 -26.54
CA GLU A 105 -0.06 -3.74 -27.60
C GLU A 105 -0.64 -2.98 -28.79
N LEU A 106 -1.48 -1.98 -28.53
CA LEU A 106 -2.09 -1.17 -29.57
C LEU A 106 -1.05 -0.41 -30.41
N LEU A 107 0.01 0.11 -29.77
CA LEU A 107 1.01 0.95 -30.43
C LEU A 107 2.13 0.16 -31.10
N ALA A 108 2.58 -0.94 -30.49
CA ALA A 108 3.72 -1.71 -30.99
C ALA A 108 3.32 -2.99 -31.73
N GLY A 109 2.10 -3.51 -31.56
CA GLY A 109 1.65 -4.75 -32.20
C GLY A 109 2.65 -5.90 -32.03
N ASP A 110 3.00 -6.55 -33.13
CA ASP A 110 3.96 -7.66 -33.19
C ASP A 110 5.43 -7.23 -33.40
N THR A 111 5.77 -5.96 -33.13
CA THR A 111 7.16 -5.49 -33.26
C THR A 111 8.03 -5.93 -32.08
N ASP A 112 9.34 -5.97 -32.30
CA ASP A 112 10.33 -6.24 -31.25
C ASP A 112 10.29 -5.22 -30.08
N PHE A 113 9.64 -4.07 -30.29
CA PHE A 113 9.48 -3.02 -29.28
C PHE A 113 8.29 -3.22 -28.35
N VAL A 114 7.46 -4.24 -28.57
CA VAL A 114 6.23 -4.43 -27.80
C VAL A 114 6.49 -4.59 -26.30
N ILE A 115 7.51 -5.37 -25.92
CA ILE A 115 7.85 -5.58 -24.50
C ILE A 115 8.39 -4.29 -23.86
N PRO A 116 9.44 -3.63 -24.40
CA PRO A 116 9.91 -2.35 -23.87
C PRO A 116 8.82 -1.29 -23.76
N LEU A 117 7.89 -1.24 -24.73
CA LEU A 117 6.82 -0.26 -24.74
C LEU A 117 5.75 -0.54 -23.67
N LYS A 118 5.28 -1.78 -23.55
CA LYS A 118 4.36 -2.19 -22.45
C LYS A 118 4.96 -1.81 -21.10
N LEU A 119 6.21 -2.20 -20.84
CA LEU A 119 6.91 -1.92 -19.59
C LEU A 119 6.98 -0.42 -19.29
N SER A 120 7.39 0.39 -20.27
CA SER A 120 7.54 1.83 -20.11
C SER A 120 6.19 2.51 -19.85
N LEU A 121 5.14 2.12 -20.59
CA LEU A 121 3.80 2.69 -20.45
C LEU A 121 3.12 2.27 -19.14
N THR A 122 3.27 1.01 -18.70
CA THR A 122 2.75 0.57 -17.39
C THR A 122 3.31 1.41 -16.25
N LEU A 123 4.62 1.67 -16.27
CA LEU A 123 5.30 2.47 -15.26
C LEU A 123 4.91 3.95 -15.34
N LEU A 124 4.83 4.51 -16.56
CA LEU A 124 4.38 5.88 -16.80
C LEU A 124 3.00 6.11 -16.20
N TYR A 125 2.02 5.29 -16.55
CA TYR A 125 0.65 5.45 -16.07
C TYR A 125 0.54 5.21 -14.57
N ALA A 126 1.25 4.23 -14.03
CA ALA A 126 1.29 4.01 -12.59
C ALA A 126 1.87 5.20 -11.82
N ALA A 127 2.96 5.80 -12.32
CA ALA A 127 3.57 6.98 -11.71
C ALA A 127 2.61 8.18 -11.75
N VAL A 128 2.00 8.46 -12.91
CA VAL A 128 1.01 9.54 -13.04
C VAL A 128 -0.16 9.33 -12.09
N LEU A 129 -0.74 8.13 -12.05
CA LEU A 129 -1.90 7.85 -11.20
C LEU A 129 -1.54 7.94 -9.71
N MET A 130 -0.41 7.37 -9.27
CA MET A 130 0.00 7.50 -7.87
C MET A 130 0.20 8.97 -7.46
N GLN A 131 0.76 9.81 -8.33
CA GLN A 131 0.92 11.24 -8.04
C GLN A 131 -0.43 11.97 -8.01
N VAL A 132 -1.33 11.71 -8.96
CA VAL A 132 -2.68 12.31 -9.00
C VAL A 132 -3.48 11.95 -7.74
N PHE A 133 -3.41 10.69 -7.32
CA PHE A 133 -4.11 10.20 -6.12
C PHE A 133 -3.33 10.46 -4.83
N ASP A 134 -2.14 11.06 -4.91
CA ASP A 134 -1.25 11.29 -3.77
C ASP A 134 -1.05 10.00 -2.93
N ALA A 135 -0.65 8.94 -3.64
CA ALA A 135 -0.56 7.58 -3.16
C ALA A 135 0.78 6.94 -3.57
N ASP A 136 1.86 7.73 -3.57
CA ASP A 136 3.21 7.27 -3.89
C ASP A 136 3.62 6.11 -2.99
N HIS A 137 3.74 4.92 -3.58
CA HIS A 137 4.20 3.73 -2.91
C HIS A 137 5.13 2.98 -3.86
N PRO A 138 6.45 3.11 -3.74
CA PRO A 138 7.39 2.54 -4.72
C PRO A 138 7.17 1.05 -5.05
N PRO A 139 6.79 0.17 -4.10
CA PRO A 139 6.41 -1.20 -4.46
C PRO A 139 5.24 -1.28 -5.44
N ALA A 140 4.25 -0.38 -5.36
CA ALA A 140 3.13 -0.36 -6.29
C ALA A 140 3.54 -0.04 -7.74
N ALA A 141 4.63 0.69 -7.96
CA ALA A 141 5.18 0.85 -9.31
C ALA A 141 5.54 -0.52 -9.94
N ALA A 142 6.12 -1.43 -9.15
CA ALA A 142 6.39 -2.79 -9.60
C ALA A 142 5.11 -3.63 -9.77
N THR A 143 4.02 -3.30 -9.06
CA THR A 143 2.70 -3.91 -9.28
C THR A 143 2.17 -3.62 -10.68
N ALA A 144 2.40 -2.41 -11.21
CA ALA A 144 1.97 -2.06 -12.56
C ALA A 144 2.63 -2.90 -13.66
N VAL A 145 3.85 -3.36 -13.40
CA VAL A 145 4.65 -4.13 -14.36
C VAL A 145 4.20 -5.59 -14.45
N ILE A 146 3.57 -6.14 -13.40
CA ILE A 146 3.11 -7.54 -13.33
C ILE A 146 2.38 -7.99 -14.61
N PRO A 147 1.30 -7.34 -15.08
CA PRO A 147 0.56 -7.79 -16.27
C PRO A 147 1.39 -7.77 -17.56
N ALA A 148 2.51 -7.04 -17.61
CA ALA A 148 3.41 -7.01 -18.77
C ALA A 148 4.44 -8.15 -18.77
N VAL A 149 4.75 -8.75 -17.60
CA VAL A 149 5.86 -9.72 -17.45
C VAL A 149 5.45 -11.06 -16.87
N LEU A 150 4.26 -11.18 -16.29
CA LEU A 150 3.75 -12.40 -15.69
C LEU A 150 2.30 -12.66 -16.13
N PRO A 151 1.92 -13.94 -16.30
CA PRO A 151 0.52 -14.29 -16.50
C PRO A 151 -0.29 -13.99 -15.22
N LEU A 152 -1.47 -13.39 -15.38
CA LEU A 152 -2.38 -13.15 -14.27
C LEU A 152 -3.19 -14.42 -13.96
N PRO A 153 -3.19 -14.91 -12.69
CA PRO A 153 -3.98 -16.07 -12.28
C PRO A 153 -5.48 -15.75 -12.09
N MET A 154 -5.92 -14.58 -12.54
CA MET A 154 -7.30 -14.12 -12.50
C MET A 154 -7.63 -13.31 -13.76
N PRO A 155 -8.92 -13.11 -14.08
CA PRO A 155 -9.34 -12.12 -15.06
C PRO A 155 -8.71 -10.74 -14.80
N ALA A 156 -8.20 -10.09 -15.84
CA ALA A 156 -7.45 -8.84 -15.73
C ALA A 156 -8.18 -7.76 -14.91
N TRP A 157 -9.49 -7.60 -15.08
CA TRP A 157 -10.28 -6.60 -14.35
C TRP A 157 -10.32 -6.80 -12.84
N LEU A 158 -10.05 -8.02 -12.34
CA LEU A 158 -9.98 -8.32 -10.90
C LEU A 158 -8.62 -7.95 -10.29
N PHE A 159 -7.59 -7.76 -11.10
CA PHE A 159 -6.22 -7.54 -10.64
C PHE A 159 -6.10 -6.35 -9.68
N PRO A 160 -6.65 -5.14 -9.96
CA PRO A 160 -6.61 -4.02 -9.02
C PRO A 160 -7.25 -4.32 -7.66
N LEU A 161 -8.39 -5.03 -7.66
CA LEU A 161 -9.12 -5.35 -6.43
C LEU A 161 -8.41 -6.41 -5.61
N TYR A 162 -7.74 -7.38 -6.26
CA TYR A 162 -6.93 -8.38 -5.57
C TYR A 162 -5.69 -7.70 -4.96
N MET A 163 -5.02 -6.82 -5.70
CA MET A 163 -3.88 -6.08 -5.14
C MET A 163 -4.29 -5.17 -3.97
N ALA A 164 -5.45 -4.52 -4.05
CA ALA A 164 -6.02 -3.75 -2.93
C ALA A 164 -6.36 -4.65 -1.72
N TRP A 165 -6.85 -5.87 -1.94
CA TRP A 165 -7.09 -6.86 -0.89
C TRP A 165 -5.80 -7.23 -0.15
N GLY A 166 -4.73 -7.57 -0.88
CA GLY A 166 -3.43 -7.90 -0.29
C GLY A 166 -2.78 -6.72 0.44
N ALA A 167 -2.90 -5.52 -0.14
CA ALA A 167 -2.44 -4.28 0.47
C ALA A 167 -3.22 -3.95 1.77
N THR A 168 -4.53 -4.16 1.77
CA THR A 168 -5.39 -3.97 2.95
C THR A 168 -5.03 -4.92 4.08
N LEU A 169 -4.78 -6.19 3.77
CA LEU A 169 -4.30 -7.17 4.75
C LEU A 169 -2.94 -6.77 5.32
N THR A 170 -2.03 -6.26 4.48
CA THR A 170 -0.73 -5.74 4.92
C THR A 170 -0.89 -4.55 5.88
N VAL A 171 -1.81 -3.63 5.59
CA VAL A 171 -2.12 -2.49 6.47
C VAL A 171 -2.75 -2.96 7.78
N LEU A 172 -3.68 -3.92 7.76
CA LEU A 172 -4.28 -4.49 8.96
C LEU A 172 -3.21 -5.09 9.88
N PHE A 173 -2.32 -5.90 9.31
CA PHE A 173 -1.21 -6.47 10.06
C PHE A 173 -0.33 -5.37 10.64
N ALA A 174 0.05 -4.37 9.85
CA ALA A 174 0.87 -3.26 10.30
C ALA A 174 0.22 -2.45 11.45
N LEU A 175 -1.11 -2.27 11.42
CA LEU A 175 -1.86 -1.64 12.52
C LEU A 175 -1.75 -2.45 13.81
N VAL A 176 -1.84 -3.77 13.74
CA VAL A 176 -1.73 -4.64 14.92
C VAL A 176 -0.28 -4.75 15.40
N TRP A 177 0.63 -5.11 14.50
CA TRP A 177 2.05 -5.37 14.78
C TRP A 177 2.76 -4.14 15.31
N ASN A 178 2.63 -3.00 14.62
CA ASN A 178 3.38 -1.81 15.02
C ASN A 178 2.84 -1.20 16.30
N ARG A 179 1.53 -1.29 16.58
CA ARG A 179 0.92 -0.73 17.80
C ARG A 179 1.46 -1.29 19.11
N ILE A 180 2.20 -2.40 19.08
CA ILE A 180 2.88 -2.94 20.25
C ILE A 180 3.96 -1.96 20.76
N TRP A 181 4.68 -1.29 19.87
CA TRP A 181 5.80 -0.40 20.23
C TRP A 181 5.71 1.02 19.63
N LEU A 182 4.95 1.20 18.56
CA LEU A 182 4.92 2.36 17.68
C LEU A 182 3.48 2.85 17.50
N GLU A 183 3.27 4.15 17.40
CA GLU A 183 2.01 4.65 16.86
C GLU A 183 1.99 4.44 15.35
N PHE A 184 0.99 3.69 14.85
CA PHE A 184 0.79 3.47 13.41
C PHE A 184 -0.68 3.73 13.01
N PRO A 185 -0.92 4.54 11.97
CA PRO A 185 0.05 5.38 11.25
C PRO A 185 0.69 6.42 12.17
N ALA A 186 1.96 6.73 11.94
CA ALA A 186 2.68 7.70 12.78
C ALA A 186 2.14 9.12 12.59
N LYS A 187 2.26 9.94 13.64
CA LYS A 187 1.99 11.38 13.57
C LYS A 187 2.96 12.06 12.61
N ASP A 188 2.43 12.93 11.75
CA ASP A 188 3.23 13.82 10.90
C ASP A 188 2.61 15.23 10.80
N ASP A 189 3.20 16.07 9.96
CA ASP A 189 2.79 17.47 9.84
C ASP A 189 1.37 17.65 9.33
N ASP A 190 0.95 16.80 8.39
CA ASP A 190 -0.37 16.82 7.78
C ASP A 190 -1.44 16.17 8.68
N HIS A 191 -1.06 15.22 9.54
CA HIS A 191 -1.99 14.43 10.34
C HIS A 191 -1.64 14.50 11.83
N ARG A 192 -2.05 15.61 12.47
CA ARG A 192 -1.79 15.89 13.89
C ARG A 192 -2.90 15.43 14.83
N VAL A 193 -4.11 15.26 14.31
CA VAL A 193 -5.32 14.90 15.07
C VAL A 193 -5.65 13.43 14.83
N LYS A 194 -6.10 12.75 15.89
CA LYS A 194 -6.54 11.36 15.82
C LYS A 194 -8.03 11.28 15.52
N TYR A 195 -8.42 10.42 14.59
CA TYR A 195 -9.79 9.96 14.39
C TYR A 195 -9.82 8.44 14.53
N ALA A 196 -10.76 7.92 15.34
CA ALA A 196 -10.78 6.49 15.72
C ALA A 196 -9.41 5.97 16.25
N GLY A 197 -8.65 6.83 16.95
CA GLY A 197 -7.32 6.51 17.47
C GLY A 197 -6.20 6.46 16.42
N LEU A 198 -6.44 6.89 15.18
CA LEU A 198 -5.49 6.89 14.06
C LEU A 198 -5.17 8.32 13.62
N TYR A 199 -3.90 8.63 13.35
CA TYR A 199 -3.52 9.89 12.71
C TYR A 199 -3.85 9.82 11.21
N MET A 200 -5.12 9.97 10.88
CA MET A 200 -5.70 9.89 9.55
C MET A 200 -6.92 10.79 9.51
N THR A 201 -7.27 11.40 8.38
CA THR A 201 -8.50 12.19 8.28
C THR A 201 -9.75 11.29 8.43
N ARG A 202 -10.91 11.87 8.75
CA ARG A 202 -12.17 11.10 8.86
C ARG A 202 -12.47 10.29 7.60
N ALA A 203 -12.30 10.89 6.43
CA ALA A 203 -12.51 10.22 5.15
C ALA A 203 -11.56 9.03 4.97
N GLN A 204 -10.28 9.20 5.32
CA GLN A 204 -9.31 8.10 5.25
C GLN A 204 -9.64 6.97 6.22
N VAL A 205 -10.09 7.28 7.45
CA VAL A 205 -10.52 6.25 8.42
C VAL A 205 -11.70 5.45 7.88
N TRP A 206 -12.72 6.12 7.33
CA TRP A 206 -13.88 5.47 6.75
C TRP A 206 -13.52 4.62 5.52
N GLY A 207 -12.71 5.14 4.62
CA GLY A 207 -12.28 4.39 3.43
C GLY A 207 -11.44 3.16 3.82
N MET A 208 -10.55 3.28 4.80
CA MET A 208 -9.80 2.14 5.33
C MET A 208 -10.72 1.11 6.00
N ALA A 209 -11.68 1.55 6.82
CA ALA A 209 -12.64 0.65 7.46
C ALA A 209 -13.47 -0.12 6.42
N LEU A 210 -13.89 0.55 5.35
CA LEU A 210 -14.62 -0.07 4.26
C LEU A 210 -13.75 -1.07 3.48
N CYS A 211 -12.48 -0.77 3.22
CA CYS A 211 -11.54 -1.72 2.63
C CYS A 211 -11.36 -2.96 3.52
N LEU A 212 -11.23 -2.79 4.85
CA LEU A 212 -11.10 -3.89 5.81
C LEU A 212 -12.34 -4.80 5.80
N LEU A 213 -13.53 -4.22 5.89
CA LEU A 213 -14.79 -4.97 5.80
C LEU A 213 -14.87 -5.74 4.48
N SER A 214 -14.54 -5.07 3.38
CA SER A 214 -14.58 -5.64 2.04
C SER A 214 -13.57 -6.77 1.86
N MET A 215 -12.37 -6.66 2.45
CA MET A 215 -11.37 -7.71 2.47
C MET A 215 -11.91 -8.98 3.16
N VAL A 216 -12.65 -8.83 4.27
CA VAL A 216 -13.29 -9.96 4.96
C VAL A 216 -14.37 -10.58 4.07
N LEU A 217 -15.26 -9.77 3.50
CA LEU A 217 -16.33 -10.23 2.61
C LEU A 217 -15.78 -10.98 1.38
N MET A 218 -14.72 -10.45 0.75
CA MET A 218 -14.02 -11.10 -0.35
C MET A 218 -13.44 -12.46 0.06
N SER A 219 -12.97 -12.60 1.31
CA SER A 219 -12.40 -13.86 1.82
C SER A 219 -13.45 -14.97 1.96
N CYS A 220 -14.74 -14.64 1.97
CA CYS A 220 -15.85 -15.60 2.03
C CYS A 220 -16.23 -16.18 0.65
N LYS A 221 -15.40 -16.00 -0.39
CA LYS A 221 -15.63 -16.44 -1.78
C LYS A 221 -16.13 -17.88 -1.91
N HIS A 222 -15.57 -18.81 -1.15
CA HIS A 222 -15.91 -20.23 -1.22
C HIS A 222 -17.17 -20.61 -0.42
N ILE A 223 -17.64 -19.74 0.48
CA ILE A 223 -18.77 -20.02 1.37
C ILE A 223 -20.04 -19.35 0.82
N VAL A 224 -19.96 -18.06 0.50
CA VAL A 224 -21.10 -17.26 0.03
C VAL A 224 -20.65 -16.36 -1.12
N PRO A 225 -20.81 -16.80 -2.39
CA PRO A 225 -20.37 -16.03 -3.56
C PRO A 225 -20.93 -14.60 -3.62
N ALA A 226 -22.16 -14.39 -3.14
CA ALA A 226 -22.77 -13.06 -3.06
C ALA A 226 -21.96 -12.10 -2.16
N LEU A 227 -21.41 -12.56 -1.04
CA LEU A 227 -20.56 -11.75 -0.17
C LEU A 227 -19.26 -11.36 -0.87
N TYR A 228 -18.71 -12.25 -1.71
CA TYR A 228 -17.53 -11.93 -2.50
C TYR A 228 -17.78 -10.77 -3.46
N PHE A 229 -18.88 -10.79 -4.23
CA PHE A 229 -19.23 -9.69 -5.12
C PHE A 229 -19.55 -8.39 -4.37
N LEU A 230 -20.25 -8.48 -3.23
CA LEU A 230 -20.45 -7.33 -2.34
C LEU A 230 -19.12 -6.76 -1.85
N GLY A 231 -18.17 -7.64 -1.51
CA GLY A 231 -16.81 -7.27 -1.13
C GLY A 231 -16.04 -6.59 -2.26
N LEU A 232 -16.17 -7.02 -3.51
CA LEU A 232 -15.56 -6.33 -4.66
C LEU A 232 -16.09 -4.89 -4.81
N GLY A 233 -17.42 -4.72 -4.69
CA GLY A 233 -18.07 -3.41 -4.73
C GLY A 233 -17.64 -2.51 -3.57
N GLY A 234 -17.64 -3.06 -2.35
CA GLY A 234 -17.17 -2.36 -1.16
C GLY A 234 -15.69 -1.97 -1.24
N MET A 235 -14.82 -2.84 -1.75
CA MET A 235 -13.39 -2.56 -1.92
C MET A 235 -13.19 -1.39 -2.89
N THR A 236 -13.92 -1.38 -4.00
CA THR A 236 -13.91 -0.27 -4.95
C THR A 236 -14.29 1.04 -4.26
N LEU A 237 -15.40 1.05 -3.52
CA LEU A 237 -15.87 2.25 -2.82
C LEU A 237 -14.88 2.70 -1.73
N GLY A 238 -14.29 1.77 -0.98
CA GLY A 238 -13.31 2.07 0.06
C GLY A 238 -12.04 2.69 -0.50
N VAL A 239 -11.53 2.14 -1.61
CA VAL A 239 -10.37 2.69 -2.32
C VAL A 239 -10.68 4.07 -2.91
N LEU A 240 -11.85 4.25 -3.52
CA LEU A 240 -12.26 5.55 -4.05
C LEU A 240 -12.34 6.59 -2.93
N LEU A 241 -12.96 6.26 -1.79
CA LEU A 241 -13.04 7.17 -0.64
C LEU A 241 -11.64 7.52 -0.09
N LEU A 242 -10.74 6.54 0.02
CA LEU A 242 -9.34 6.78 0.41
C LEU A 242 -8.60 7.65 -0.61
N GLY A 243 -8.80 7.38 -1.90
CA GLY A 243 -8.05 7.97 -3.00
C GLY A 243 -8.52 9.37 -3.38
N THR A 244 -9.81 9.71 -3.23
CA THR A 244 -10.36 10.97 -3.78
C THR A 244 -10.70 12.04 -2.75
N HIS A 245 -10.59 11.73 -1.45
CA HIS A 245 -10.97 12.67 -0.39
C HIS A 245 -10.31 14.06 -0.51
N HIS A 246 -9.03 14.12 -0.93
CA HIS A 246 -8.31 15.39 -1.07
C HIS A 246 -8.87 16.28 -2.19
N PHE A 247 -9.48 15.70 -3.23
CA PHE A 247 -10.17 16.49 -4.25
C PHE A 247 -11.44 17.13 -3.69
N VAL A 248 -12.19 16.41 -2.87
CA VAL A 248 -13.40 16.92 -2.21
C VAL A 248 -13.03 18.05 -1.24
N GLU A 249 -11.99 17.84 -0.43
CA GLU A 249 -11.49 18.86 0.50
C GLU A 249 -11.03 20.13 -0.24
N ALA A 250 -10.30 19.99 -1.35
CA ALA A 250 -9.88 21.13 -2.18
C ALA A 250 -11.05 21.90 -2.81
N LEU A 251 -12.12 21.19 -3.22
CA LEU A 251 -13.32 21.83 -3.76
C LEU A 251 -14.11 22.60 -2.69
N ILE A 252 -14.15 22.08 -1.46
CA ILE A 252 -14.83 22.72 -0.33
C ILE A 252 -14.07 23.98 0.11
N THR A 253 -12.75 23.89 0.28
CA THR A 253 -11.94 25.05 0.73
C THR A 253 -11.96 26.20 -0.28
N ARG A 254 -11.94 25.90 -1.59
CA ARG A 254 -12.07 26.92 -2.64
C ARG A 254 -13.38 27.69 -2.57
N LYS A 255 -14.50 27.04 -2.18
CA LYS A 255 -15.78 27.73 -2.00
C LYS A 255 -15.78 28.65 -0.77
N ALA A 256 -15.11 28.25 0.30
CA ALA A 256 -15.05 29.05 1.53
C ALA A 256 -14.19 30.31 1.41
N GLY A 257 -13.20 30.35 0.52
CA GLY A 257 -12.34 31.52 0.28
C GLY A 257 -12.90 32.57 -0.70
N ASN A 258 -14.06 32.31 -1.31
CA ASN A 258 -14.73 33.22 -2.25
C ASN A 258 -15.92 33.98 -1.62
N HIS A 259 -16.04 33.94 -0.28
CA HIS A 259 -17.01 34.69 0.53
C HIS A 259 -16.27 35.59 1.50
#